data_AF-A0A2M8JNT3-F1
#
_entry.id   AF-A0A2M8JNT3-F1
#
_cell.length_a   1.000
_cell.length_b   1.000
_cell.length_c   1.000
_cell.angle_alpha   90.00
_cell.angle_beta   90.00
_cell.angle_gamma   90.00
#
_symmetry.space_group_name_H-M   'P 1'
#
loop_
_entity.id
_entity.type
_entity.pdbx_description
1 polymer ?
#
loop_
_entity_poly.entity_id
_entity_poly.type
_entity_poly.pdbx_seq_one_letter_code
_entity_poly.pdbx_strand_id
1 'polypeptide(L)'
;MKPNFETIPKEVIHLLSFPQADVLATREEVQHRQLELDRALALGNLEHSKIRIYFEDNESKKVVETTVWAVTDQRVILKQGHSIPINRIYRSA
;
A
#
# COMPACT_ATOMS: atom_id res chain seq x y z
N MET A 1 3.09 -17.97 -11.59
CA MET A 1 1.70 -17.50 -11.50
C MET A 1 1.73 -16.15 -10.80
N LYS A 2 1.31 -15.04 -11.43
CA LYS A 2 1.24 -13.75 -10.72
C LYS A 2 0.14 -13.87 -9.64
N PRO A 3 0.33 -13.40 -8.40
CA PRO A 3 -0.75 -13.38 -7.43
C PRO A 3 -1.91 -12.58 -8.02
N ASN A 4 -3.13 -13.12 -7.92
CA ASN A 4 -4.31 -12.43 -8.38
C ASN A 4 -4.66 -11.39 -7.30
N PHE A 5 -4.53 -10.11 -7.63
CA PHE A 5 -4.91 -9.01 -6.74
C PHE A 5 -6.28 -8.51 -7.16
N GLU A 6 -7.21 -8.48 -6.22
CA GLU A 6 -8.54 -7.91 -6.42
C GLU A 6 -8.46 -6.38 -6.42
N THR A 7 -8.90 -5.73 -7.49
CA THR A 7 -8.96 -4.27 -7.55
C THR A 7 -10.11 -3.76 -6.70
N ILE A 8 -9.81 -2.91 -5.72
CA ILE A 8 -10.81 -2.30 -4.85
C ILE A 8 -10.75 -0.76 -4.90
N PRO A 9 -11.88 -0.07 -4.69
CA PRO A 9 -11.89 1.37 -4.47
C PRO A 9 -11.25 1.74 -3.12
N LYS A 10 -10.66 2.94 -3.00
CA LYS A 10 -9.99 3.36 -1.76
C LYS A 10 -10.96 3.58 -0.60
N GLU A 11 -12.21 3.86 -0.92
CA GLU A 11 -13.30 4.13 0.01
C GLU A 11 -13.60 2.90 0.88
N VAL A 12 -13.41 1.68 0.36
CA VAL A 12 -13.68 0.44 1.13
C VAL A 12 -12.53 0.05 2.05
N ILE A 13 -11.35 0.70 1.96
CA ILE A 13 -10.17 0.36 2.78
C ILE A 13 -10.49 0.46 4.27
N HIS A 14 -11.35 1.39 4.68
CA HIS A 14 -11.73 1.55 6.08
C HIS A 14 -12.54 0.37 6.64
N LEU A 15 -13.09 -0.50 5.77
CA LEU A 15 -13.85 -1.69 6.17
C LEU A 15 -12.95 -2.92 6.34
N LEU A 16 -11.69 -2.85 5.88
CA LEU A 16 -10.78 -3.99 5.86
C LEU A 16 -10.10 -4.17 7.22
N SER A 17 -9.76 -5.42 7.53
CA SER A 17 -9.05 -5.78 8.76
C SER A 17 -7.63 -6.21 8.46
N PHE A 18 -6.66 -5.62 9.18
CA PHE A 18 -5.24 -5.83 8.91
C PHE A 18 -4.57 -6.57 10.07
N PRO A 19 -4.07 -7.81 9.85
CA PRO A 19 -3.24 -8.51 10.82
C PRO A 19 -1.92 -7.76 11.12
N GLN A 20 -1.28 -8.09 12.24
CA GLN A 20 0.01 -7.48 12.62
C GLN A 20 1.22 -8.11 11.90
N ALA A 21 1.07 -9.31 11.33
CA ALA A 21 2.17 -9.99 10.64
C ALA A 21 2.53 -9.28 9.34
N ASP A 22 3.84 -9.22 9.04
CA ASP A 22 4.33 -8.72 7.76
C ASP A 22 4.04 -9.72 6.64
N VAL A 23 3.64 -9.22 5.48
CA VAL A 23 3.41 -10.01 4.27
C VAL A 23 4.69 -10.39 3.55
N LEU A 24 5.80 -9.71 3.88
CA LEU A 24 7.13 -9.95 3.33
C LEU A 24 7.96 -10.76 4.33
N ALA A 25 8.76 -11.70 3.82
CA ALA A 25 9.52 -12.64 4.64
C ALA A 25 10.95 -12.15 4.90
N THR A 26 11.51 -11.35 3.99
CA THR A 26 12.92 -10.95 4.01
C THR A 26 13.09 -9.46 4.29
N ARG A 27 14.23 -9.10 4.88
CA ARG A 27 14.56 -7.71 5.20
C ARG A 27 14.76 -6.89 3.92
N GLU A 28 15.29 -7.51 2.89
CA GLU A 28 15.56 -6.91 1.58
C GLU A 28 14.25 -6.49 0.90
N GLU A 29 13.22 -7.35 0.93
CA GLU A 29 11.89 -7.02 0.40
C GLU A 29 11.24 -5.87 1.19
N VAL A 30 11.37 -5.87 2.53
CA VAL A 30 10.84 -4.79 3.37
C VAL A 30 11.53 -3.45 3.06
N GLN A 31 12.85 -3.45 2.86
CA GLN A 31 13.58 -2.24 2.45
C GLN A 31 13.18 -1.77 1.04
N HIS A 32 13.01 -2.70 0.11
CA HIS A 32 12.57 -2.39 -1.24
C HIS A 32 11.17 -1.75 -1.24
N ARG A 33 10.23 -2.32 -0.46
CA ARG A 33 8.91 -1.75 -0.26
C ARG A 33 8.99 -0.32 0.27
N GLN A 34 9.82 -0.06 1.27
CA GLN A 34 9.96 1.30 1.82
C GLN A 34 10.45 2.29 0.75
N LEU A 35 11.45 1.91 -0.04
CA LEU A 35 11.97 2.73 -1.13
C LEU A 35 10.89 3.03 -2.19
N GLU A 36 10.05 2.05 -2.52
CA GLU A 36 8.92 2.27 -3.44
C GLU A 36 7.87 3.22 -2.85
N LEU A 37 7.54 3.08 -1.55
CA LEU A 37 6.60 3.96 -0.87
C LEU A 37 7.10 5.40 -0.77
N ASP A 38 8.40 5.61 -0.57
CA ASP A 38 9.01 6.95 -0.54
C ASP A 38 8.96 7.60 -1.94
N ARG A 39 9.19 6.83 -3.01
CA ARG A 39 9.03 7.28 -4.39
C ARG A 39 7.56 7.61 -4.71
N ALA A 40 6.65 6.76 -4.28
CA ALA A 40 5.21 6.94 -4.40
C ALA A 40 4.74 8.25 -3.72
N LEU A 41 5.26 8.55 -2.53
CA LEU A 41 5.00 9.81 -1.84
C LEU A 41 5.52 11.01 -2.66
N ALA A 42 6.74 10.94 -3.19
CA ALA A 42 7.29 12.01 -4.02
C ALA A 42 6.43 12.26 -5.28
N LEU A 43 6.00 11.20 -5.97
CA LEU A 43 5.11 11.29 -7.14
C LEU A 43 3.73 11.88 -6.78
N GLY A 44 3.17 11.47 -5.63
CA GLY A 44 1.89 11.99 -5.16
C GLY A 44 1.95 13.48 -4.79
N ASN A 45 3.08 13.94 -4.25
CA ASN A 45 3.31 15.34 -3.88
C ASN A 45 3.66 16.23 -5.08
N LEU A 46 4.45 15.74 -6.04
CA LEU A 46 4.91 16.51 -7.19
C LEU A 46 3.87 16.58 -8.32
N GLU A 47 3.28 15.44 -8.67
CA GLU A 47 2.47 15.32 -9.90
C GLU A 47 1.02 14.94 -9.61
N HIS A 48 0.65 14.73 -8.34
CA HIS A 48 -0.63 14.14 -7.96
C HIS A 48 -0.94 12.82 -8.69
N SER A 49 0.13 12.13 -9.11
CA SER A 49 0.06 10.89 -9.86
C SER A 49 -0.61 9.80 -9.04
N LYS A 50 -1.51 9.06 -9.68
CA LYS A 50 -2.10 7.85 -9.09
C LYS A 50 -1.14 6.70 -9.34
N ILE A 51 -0.95 5.88 -8.32
CA ILE A 51 -0.16 4.66 -8.36
C ILE A 51 -1.01 3.49 -7.88
N ARG A 52 -0.57 2.27 -8.16
CA ARG A 52 -1.15 1.04 -7.65
C ARG A 52 -0.41 0.58 -6.41
N ILE A 53 -1.13 0.37 -5.32
CA ILE A 53 -0.61 -0.20 -4.08
C ILE A 53 -1.15 -1.62 -3.95
N TYR A 54 -0.25 -2.59 -3.89
CA TYR A 54 -0.58 -4.01 -3.76
C TYR A 54 -0.42 -4.42 -2.31
N PHE A 55 -1.48 -4.93 -1.69
CA PHE A 55 -1.50 -5.25 -0.27
C PHE A 55 -2.38 -6.47 0.03
N GLU A 56 -2.41 -6.92 1.28
CA GLU A 56 -3.28 -8.00 1.74
C GLU A 56 -3.93 -7.62 3.07
N ASP A 57 -5.23 -7.83 3.18
CA ASP A 57 -5.93 -7.77 4.47
C ASP A 57 -5.90 -9.16 5.13
N ASN A 58 -6.88 -9.50 5.96
CA ASN A 58 -7.02 -10.82 6.57
C ASN A 58 -7.67 -11.87 5.64
N GLU A 59 -8.20 -11.48 4.48
CA GLU A 59 -9.00 -12.34 3.61
C GLU A 59 -8.33 -12.59 2.26
N SER A 60 -7.88 -11.54 1.57
CA SER A 60 -7.37 -11.65 0.20
C SER A 60 -6.37 -10.55 -0.18
N LYS A 61 -5.66 -10.81 -1.27
CA LYS A 61 -4.74 -9.86 -1.90
C LYS A 61 -5.52 -8.83 -2.71
N LYS A 62 -5.27 -7.55 -2.44
CA LYS A 62 -6.01 -6.42 -2.99
C LYS A 62 -5.07 -5.38 -3.61
N VAL A 63 -5.55 -4.67 -4.62
CA VAL A 63 -4.85 -3.54 -5.24
C VAL A 63 -5.76 -2.33 -5.28
N VAL A 64 -5.22 -1.18 -4.90
CA VAL A 64 -5.91 0.11 -5.00
C VAL A 64 -5.10 1.05 -5.89
N GLU A 65 -5.77 1.76 -6.79
CA GLU A 65 -5.16 2.82 -7.60
C GLU A 65 -5.52 4.19 -7.02
N THR A 66 -4.55 4.88 -6.41
CA THR A 66 -4.78 6.16 -5.73
C THR A 66 -3.48 6.95 -5.58
N THR A 67 -3.59 8.17 -5.05
CA THR A 67 -2.44 9.04 -4.73
C THR A 67 -2.03 8.83 -3.27
N VAL A 68 -0.74 8.62 -3.04
CA VAL A 68 -0.15 8.63 -1.68
C VAL A 68 -0.03 10.08 -1.20
N TRP A 69 -0.51 10.34 0.01
CA TRP A 69 -0.49 11.67 0.64
C TRP A 69 0.57 11.77 1.73
N ALA A 70 0.80 10.69 2.48
CA ALA A 70 1.88 10.63 3.45
C ALA A 70 2.31 9.18 3.68
N VAL A 71 3.55 8.98 4.09
CA VAL A 71 4.08 7.70 4.56
C VAL A 71 4.63 7.97 5.95
N THR A 72 4.15 7.21 6.94
CA THR A 72 4.64 7.24 8.32
C THR A 72 5.45 5.99 8.60
N ASP A 73 5.98 5.84 9.82
CA ASP A 73 6.74 4.64 10.20
C ASP A 73 5.93 3.34 10.13
N GLN A 74 4.60 3.43 10.16
CA GLN A 74 3.72 2.26 10.26
C GLN A 74 2.64 2.20 9.16
N ARG A 75 2.29 3.32 8.53
CA ARG A 75 1.14 3.39 7.62
C ARG A 75 1.41 4.28 6.41
N VAL A 76 0.80 3.92 5.29
CA VAL A 76 0.65 4.78 4.12
C VAL A 76 -0.71 5.45 4.21
N ILE A 77 -0.74 6.77 4.16
CA ILE A 77 -1.95 7.59 4.12
C ILE A 77 -2.22 7.96 2.66
N LEU A 78 -3.44 7.68 2.24
CA LEU A 78 -3.94 7.87 0.89
C LEU A 78 -4.77 9.15 0.84
N LYS A 79 -4.99 9.66 -0.37
CA LYS A 79 -5.95 10.74 -0.62
C LYS A 79 -7.31 10.43 0.03
N GLN A 80 -7.93 11.44 0.64
CA GLN A 80 -9.17 11.34 1.44
C GLN A 80 -9.01 10.65 2.81
N GLY A 81 -7.77 10.47 3.30
CA GLY A 81 -7.50 10.11 4.70
C GLY A 81 -7.56 8.61 5.01
N HIS A 82 -7.81 7.76 4.01
CA HIS A 82 -7.71 6.30 4.16
C HIS A 82 -6.25 5.90 4.40
N SER A 83 -6.01 4.80 5.12
CA SER A 83 -4.64 4.35 5.40
C SER A 83 -4.50 2.83 5.35
N ILE A 84 -3.36 2.37 4.87
CA ILE A 84 -2.98 0.95 4.84
C ILE A 84 -1.71 0.76 5.70
N PRO A 85 -1.66 -0.25 6.59
CA PRO A 85 -0.43 -0.60 7.30
C PRO A 85 0.69 -1.02 6.36
N ILE A 86 1.91 -0.52 6.59
CA ILE A 86 3.07 -0.78 5.71
C ILE A 86 3.42 -2.27 5.69
N ASN A 87 3.36 -2.94 6.83
CA ASN A 87 3.59 -4.39 6.97
C ASN A 87 2.60 -5.24 6.14
N ARG A 88 1.50 -4.66 5.65
CA ARG A 88 0.53 -5.34 4.80
C ARG A 88 0.68 -5.06 3.31
N ILE A 89 1.60 -4.18 2.93
CA ILE A 89 1.88 -3.82 1.54
C ILE A 89 2.98 -4.74 1.00
N TYR A 90 2.83 -5.21 -0.24
CA TYR A 90 3.88 -5.92 -0.97
C TYR A 90 4.78 -4.95 -1.73
N ARG A 91 4.17 -4.02 -2.47
CA ARG A 91 4.85 -3.09 -3.39
C ARG A 91 3.93 -1.97 -3.86
N SER A 92 4.51 -0.93 -4.46
CA SER A 92 3.77 0.12 -5.18
C SER A 92 4.35 0.40 -6.57
N ALA A 93 3.49 0.59 -7.58
CA ALA A 93 3.88 0.79 -8.99
C ALA A 93 3.00 1.81 -9.71
#